data_AF-A0A7U2EUB5-F1
#
_entry.id   AF-A0A7U2EUB5-F1
#
_cell.length_a   1.000
_cell.length_b   1.000
_cell.length_c   1.000
_cell.angle_alpha   90.00
_cell.angle_beta   90.00
_cell.angle_gamma   90.00
#
_symmetry.space_group_name_H-M   'P 1'
#
loop_
_entity.id
_entity.type
_entity.pdbx_description
1 polymer ?
#
loop_
_entity_poly.entity_id
_entity_poly.type
_entity_poly.pdbx_seq_one_letter_code
_entity_poly.pdbx_strand_id
1 'polypeptide(L)'
;MSKPSLVSLPRELLRKICCELLCAAALEFVLVNRLVYQICDDWTVWQVLVKKNFYHVETAIEGKSDIWKRYTVAAAKATTLSNWSTQDLEMWLPQVAASRHPAILSKDASALIRLYNSVFNSSVDAYQDMNLLSLSSERVYANTQADWCRAQAAAFTLTIRYVSTPAPPDCIEDSLESVSWLPIDVSHNTQLSPAEQDKHVTIRHALANRAVGIICARLRIRFAAMESTDGFHEPPSALSIPLLSMVTVPRPFTHNSLEAFSRCHLGVMTSPEFFTHCTWTGCHGIMNSPSRSFAAIGGPHQDGFPHEGGPDPMGYFPYGRSFESLVRFEMVEADEARLVLRSNNFHSEAGLHKIFLDVERSTGQIAVQYWHPAKVDLIPMDGIITPFGIMINYNSPGLWLWLWKTDWSEQAR
;
A
#
# COMPACT_ATOMS: atom_id res chain seq x y z
N MET A 1 13.84 48.83 33.61
CA MET A 1 12.95 47.65 33.71
C MET A 1 13.61 46.51 32.94
N SER A 2 13.96 45.41 33.61
CA SER A 2 14.48 44.22 32.92
C SER A 2 13.36 43.61 32.07
N LYS A 3 13.68 43.18 30.84
CA LYS A 3 12.72 42.45 30.01
C LYS A 3 12.34 41.15 30.73
N PRO A 4 11.05 40.76 30.75
CA PRO A 4 10.65 39.47 31.31
C PRO A 4 11.42 38.36 30.60
N SER A 5 12.03 37.47 31.40
CA SER A 5 12.87 36.40 30.89
C SER A 5 12.05 35.11 30.75
N LEU A 6 12.29 34.32 29.72
CA LEU A 6 11.58 33.05 29.51
C LEU A 6 11.70 32.11 30.72
N VAL A 7 12.82 32.17 31.45
CA VAL A 7 13.06 31.35 32.66
C VAL A 7 12.23 31.76 33.87
N SER A 8 11.57 32.92 33.85
CA SER A 8 10.68 33.34 34.95
C SER A 8 9.25 32.82 34.78
N LEU A 9 8.94 32.11 33.68
CA LEU A 9 7.62 31.52 33.48
C LEU A 9 7.42 30.26 34.34
N PRO A 10 6.21 30.02 34.86
CA PRO A 10 5.84 28.76 35.49
C PRO A 10 6.06 27.54 34.58
N ARG A 11 6.35 26.38 35.20
CA ARG A 11 6.65 25.13 34.48
C ARG A 11 5.51 24.72 33.55
N GLU A 12 4.28 24.87 34.03
CA GLU A 12 3.04 24.52 33.34
C GLU A 12 2.87 25.38 32.09
N LEU A 13 3.22 26.67 32.17
CA LEU A 13 3.17 27.58 31.03
C LEU A 13 4.25 27.23 29.99
N LEU A 14 5.47 26.91 30.41
CA LEU A 14 6.53 26.47 29.49
C LEU A 14 6.16 25.19 28.75
N ARG A 15 5.60 24.20 29.47
CA ARG A 15 5.08 22.96 28.87
C ARG A 15 3.95 23.24 27.89
N LYS A 16 2.99 24.08 28.29
CA LYS A 16 1.87 24.47 27.42
C LYS A 16 2.36 25.16 26.15
N ILE A 17 3.29 26.12 26.27
CA ILE A 17 3.91 26.78 25.11
C ILE A 17 4.54 25.72 24.20
N CYS A 18 5.36 24.81 24.75
CA CYS A 18 5.99 23.74 23.97
C CYS A 18 4.95 22.89 23.21
N CYS A 19 3.86 22.49 23.88
CA CYS A 19 2.78 21.70 23.28
C CYS A 19 1.99 22.44 22.17
N GLU A 20 2.05 23.77 22.09
CA GLU A 20 1.41 24.56 21.02
C GLU A 20 2.32 24.80 19.81
N LEU A 21 3.60 24.38 19.87
CA LEU A 21 4.54 24.53 18.77
C LEU A 21 4.43 23.36 17.77
N LEU A 22 4.88 23.61 16.53
CA LEU A 22 5.19 22.53 15.59
C LEU A 22 6.39 21.73 16.10
N CYS A 23 6.51 20.46 15.72
CA CYS A 23 7.59 19.58 16.22
C CYS A 23 9.00 20.17 16.04
N ALA A 24 9.29 20.84 14.91
CA ALA A 24 10.58 21.49 14.69
C ALA A 24 10.83 22.64 15.68
N ALA A 25 9.86 23.56 15.81
CA ALA A 25 9.96 24.68 16.75
C ALA A 25 9.98 24.22 18.21
N ALA A 26 9.28 23.14 18.57
CA ALA A 26 9.34 22.54 19.89
C ALA A 26 10.74 21.99 20.22
N LEU A 27 11.39 21.33 19.25
CA LEU A 27 12.77 20.84 19.41
C LEU A 27 13.76 22.00 19.58
N GLU A 28 13.61 23.09 18.84
CA GLU A 28 14.42 24.30 19.03
C GLU A 28 14.15 24.94 20.39
N PHE A 29 12.88 25.03 20.78
CA PHE A 29 12.45 25.63 22.05
C PHE A 29 13.08 24.93 23.27
N VAL A 30 13.09 23.59 23.28
CA VAL A 30 13.72 22.85 24.40
C VAL A 30 15.23 23.01 24.45
N LEU A 31 15.88 23.43 23.36
CA LEU A 31 17.32 23.67 23.30
C LEU A 31 17.71 25.11 23.66
N VAL A 32 16.76 26.03 23.84
CA VAL A 32 17.03 27.45 24.16
C VAL A 32 17.83 27.60 25.46
N ASN A 33 17.52 26.83 26.51
CA ASN A 33 18.34 26.74 27.71
C ASN A 33 18.07 25.45 28.52
N ARG A 34 18.96 25.20 29.50
CA ARG A 34 18.90 24.00 30.36
C ARG A 34 17.61 23.88 31.20
N LEU A 35 17.04 24.99 31.67
CA LEU A 35 15.82 24.95 32.47
C LEU A 35 14.61 24.55 31.60
N VAL A 36 14.47 25.15 30.42
CA VAL A 36 13.41 24.80 29.45
C VAL A 36 13.55 23.35 29.04
N TYR A 37 14.77 22.88 28.74
CA TYR A 37 15.05 21.47 28.47
C TYR A 37 14.53 20.57 29.59
N GLN A 38 14.93 20.82 30.84
CA GLN A 38 14.52 20.01 31.99
C GLN A 38 13.01 19.99 32.23
N ILE A 39 12.32 21.09 31.91
CA ILE A 39 10.87 21.21 32.10
C ILE A 39 10.10 20.52 30.97
N CYS A 40 10.57 20.66 29.73
CA CYS A 40 9.85 20.30 28.52
C CYS A 40 10.28 18.97 27.89
N ASP A 41 11.47 18.43 28.24
CA ASP A 41 11.88 17.06 27.87
C ASP A 41 11.13 16.03 28.74
N ASP A 42 9.80 16.08 28.66
CA ASP A 42 8.86 15.22 29.37
C ASP A 42 8.05 14.46 28.32
N TRP A 43 7.90 13.15 28.51
CA TRP A 43 7.22 12.31 27.53
C TRP A 43 5.77 12.72 27.28
N THR A 44 5.09 13.32 28.26
CA THR A 44 3.72 13.81 28.10
C THR A 44 3.65 15.00 27.15
N VAL A 45 4.67 15.85 27.15
CA VAL A 45 4.80 16.98 26.21
C VAL A 45 4.99 16.45 24.79
N TRP A 46 5.92 15.52 24.61
CA TRP A 46 6.16 14.89 23.30
C TRP A 46 4.95 14.09 22.80
N GLN A 47 4.24 13.42 23.69
CA GLN A 47 3.00 12.72 23.35
C GLN A 47 1.93 13.69 22.83
N VAL A 48 1.68 14.80 23.53
CA VAL A 48 0.71 15.81 23.10
C VAL A 48 1.11 16.39 21.74
N LEU A 49 2.39 16.67 21.52
CA LEU A 49 2.89 17.16 20.24
C LEU A 49 2.65 16.17 19.09
N VAL A 50 3.00 14.90 19.28
CA VAL A 50 2.79 13.86 18.26
C VAL A 50 1.29 13.69 17.97
N LYS A 51 0.44 13.65 18.99
CA LYS A 51 -1.02 13.55 18.81
C LYS A 51 -1.61 14.70 17.99
N LYS A 52 -1.03 15.90 18.07
CA LYS A 52 -1.45 17.06 17.25
C LYS A 52 -0.99 16.99 15.79
N ASN A 53 0.11 16.31 15.50
CA ASN A 53 0.75 16.32 14.18
C ASN A 53 0.51 15.04 13.36
N PHE A 54 -0.02 13.99 13.98
CA PHE A 54 -0.24 12.69 13.34
C PHE A 54 -1.66 12.19 13.56
N TYR A 55 -2.19 11.43 12.61
CA TYR A 55 -3.47 10.76 12.73
C TYR A 55 -3.29 9.38 13.39
N HIS A 56 -4.07 9.10 14.44
CA HIS A 56 -4.20 7.77 15.07
C HIS A 56 -2.91 7.09 15.57
N VAL A 57 -1.82 7.81 15.80
CA VAL A 57 -0.56 7.25 16.34
C VAL A 57 -0.72 6.69 17.78
N GLU A 58 -1.81 7.03 18.46
CA GLU A 58 -2.11 6.59 19.82
C GLU A 58 -2.21 5.07 19.96
N THR A 59 -2.69 4.36 18.94
CA THR A 59 -2.82 2.90 18.96
C THR A 59 -1.48 2.18 18.85
N ALA A 60 -0.41 2.87 18.40
CA ALA A 60 0.89 2.27 18.12
C ALA A 60 1.96 2.55 19.20
N ILE A 61 1.73 3.49 20.12
CA ILE A 61 2.74 3.96 21.08
C ILE A 61 2.21 3.90 22.51
N GLU A 62 2.40 2.76 23.18
CA GLU A 62 2.16 2.63 24.61
C GLU A 62 3.42 2.91 25.46
N GLY A 63 3.27 3.78 26.46
CA GLY A 63 3.99 3.71 27.73
C GLY A 63 5.50 3.97 27.80
N LYS A 64 6.19 4.45 26.75
CA LYS A 64 7.65 4.70 26.80
C LYS A 64 8.07 6.08 26.31
N SER A 65 8.94 6.75 27.08
CA SER A 65 9.36 8.15 26.89
C SER A 65 10.03 8.43 25.55
N ASP A 66 10.94 7.56 25.12
CA ASP A 66 11.85 7.85 24.01
C ASP A 66 11.18 7.68 22.64
N ILE A 67 10.06 6.95 22.58
CA ILE A 67 9.35 6.68 21.33
C ILE A 67 8.71 7.98 20.82
N TRP A 68 8.04 8.74 21.70
CA TRP A 68 7.41 10.01 21.35
C TRP A 68 8.41 11.02 20.80
N LYS A 69 9.62 11.07 21.38
CA LYS A 69 10.71 11.93 20.92
C LYS A 69 11.19 11.55 19.51
N ARG A 70 11.31 10.25 19.21
CA ARG A 70 11.66 9.78 17.84
C ARG A 70 10.63 10.22 16.81
N TYR A 71 9.34 10.08 17.08
CA TYR A 71 8.29 10.57 16.18
C TYR A 71 8.31 12.10 16.05
N THR A 72 8.57 12.82 17.13
CA THR A 72 8.73 14.29 17.10
C THR A 72 9.88 14.71 16.17
N VAL A 73 11.05 14.05 16.28
CA VAL A 73 12.20 14.30 15.39
C VAL A 73 11.87 13.96 13.93
N ALA A 74 11.20 12.84 13.70
CA ALA A 74 10.80 12.43 12.36
C ALA A 74 9.78 13.40 11.74
N ALA A 75 8.79 13.87 12.50
CA ALA A 75 7.84 14.91 12.09
C ALA A 75 8.55 16.24 11.78
N ALA A 76 9.47 16.67 12.66
CA ALA A 76 10.25 17.87 12.43
C ALA A 76 11.00 17.78 11.09
N LYS A 77 11.71 16.67 10.83
CA LYS A 77 12.35 16.40 9.53
C LYS A 77 11.36 16.40 8.37
N ALA A 78 10.20 15.76 8.54
CA ALA A 78 9.15 15.73 7.54
C ALA A 78 8.66 17.13 7.16
N THR A 79 8.66 18.09 8.09
CA THR A 79 8.30 19.49 7.79
C THR A 79 9.45 20.28 7.18
N THR A 80 10.68 20.18 7.73
CA THR A 80 11.79 21.08 7.39
C THR A 80 12.58 20.69 6.14
N LEU A 81 12.68 19.39 5.82
CA LEU A 81 13.53 18.94 4.70
C LEU A 81 12.85 19.19 3.35
N SER A 82 13.47 19.98 2.46
CA SER A 82 12.92 20.21 1.11
C SER A 82 12.96 18.96 0.23
N ASN A 83 13.98 18.11 0.39
CA ASN A 83 14.18 16.87 -0.36
C ASN A 83 14.51 15.71 0.58
N TRP A 84 13.96 14.53 0.31
CA TRP A 84 14.27 13.32 1.06
C TRP A 84 15.41 12.53 0.41
N SER A 85 16.19 11.86 1.26
CA SER A 85 17.31 11.01 0.87
C SER A 85 17.01 9.52 1.08
N THR A 86 17.90 8.65 0.59
CA THR A 86 17.88 7.21 0.91
C THR A 86 17.98 6.94 2.40
N GLN A 87 18.77 7.75 3.13
CA GLN A 87 18.90 7.63 4.58
C GLN A 87 17.58 7.96 5.31
N ASP A 88 16.77 8.88 4.77
CA ASP A 88 15.48 9.21 5.37
C ASP A 88 14.49 8.04 5.21
N LEU A 89 14.48 7.38 4.05
CA LEU A 89 13.75 6.13 3.82
C LEU A 89 14.18 5.03 4.80
N GLU A 90 15.49 4.87 4.99
CA GLU A 90 16.05 3.84 5.87
C GLU A 90 15.68 4.02 7.34
N MET A 91 15.47 5.27 7.76
CA MET A 91 15.43 5.61 9.18
C MET A 91 14.03 5.95 9.68
N TRP A 92 13.19 6.66 8.92
CA TRP A 92 11.97 7.22 9.51
C TRP A 92 10.81 7.51 8.55
N LEU A 93 11.09 7.70 7.25
CA LEU A 93 10.09 8.23 6.31
C LEU A 93 8.88 7.28 6.12
N PRO A 94 9.04 5.96 5.94
CA PRO A 94 7.91 5.04 5.79
C PRO A 94 7.02 4.98 7.04
N GLN A 95 7.61 5.10 8.23
CA GLN A 95 6.89 5.07 9.50
C GLN A 95 5.99 6.31 9.67
N VAL A 96 6.55 7.49 9.34
CA VAL A 96 5.82 8.76 9.36
C VAL A 96 4.77 8.80 8.25
N ALA A 97 5.04 8.17 7.10
CA ALA A 97 4.07 8.02 6.01
C ALA A 97 2.89 7.13 6.43
N ALA A 98 3.15 5.96 7.04
CA ALA A 98 2.12 5.08 7.59
C ALA A 98 1.22 5.79 8.61
N SER A 99 1.79 6.76 9.33
CA SER A 99 1.11 7.62 10.29
C SER A 99 0.42 8.86 9.67
N ARG A 100 0.43 8.97 8.33
CA ARG A 100 -0.24 10.01 7.53
C ARG A 100 0.15 11.43 7.89
N HIS A 101 1.44 11.64 8.16
CA HIS A 101 1.90 12.99 8.48
C HIS A 101 1.63 13.95 7.31
N PRO A 102 0.94 15.09 7.51
CA PRO A 102 0.49 15.97 6.42
C PRO A 102 1.62 16.44 5.50
N ALA A 103 2.80 16.73 6.06
CA ALA A 103 3.95 17.18 5.29
C ALA A 103 4.48 16.14 4.27
N ILE A 104 4.25 14.84 4.49
CA ILE A 104 4.60 13.81 3.50
C ILE A 104 3.61 13.82 2.34
N LEU A 105 2.33 14.00 2.66
CA LEU A 105 1.25 14.00 1.69
C LEU A 105 1.28 15.24 0.79
N SER A 106 1.69 16.39 1.35
CA SER A 106 1.67 17.68 0.67
C SER A 106 2.93 18.05 -0.13
N LYS A 107 4.06 17.36 0.09
CA LYS A 107 5.35 17.69 -0.57
C LYS A 107 5.35 17.32 -2.04
N ASP A 108 6.42 17.56 -2.79
CA ASP A 108 6.50 17.07 -4.17
C ASP A 108 6.77 15.54 -4.20
N ALA A 109 6.09 14.80 -5.06
CA ALA A 109 6.29 13.37 -5.26
C ALA A 109 7.64 13.05 -5.93
N SER A 110 8.24 14.01 -6.66
CA SER A 110 9.47 13.82 -7.44
C SER A 110 10.63 13.21 -6.64
N ALA A 111 10.77 13.56 -5.36
CA ALA A 111 11.81 13.00 -4.50
C ALA A 111 11.57 11.50 -4.23
N LEU A 112 10.32 11.09 -3.97
CA LEU A 112 9.95 9.68 -3.79
C LEU A 112 10.09 8.91 -5.10
N ILE A 113 9.62 9.48 -6.20
CA ILE A 113 9.71 8.88 -7.54
C ILE A 113 11.18 8.62 -7.91
N ARG A 114 12.10 9.56 -7.62
CA ARG A 114 13.54 9.35 -7.83
C ARG A 114 14.12 8.19 -7.01
N LEU A 115 13.81 8.15 -5.70
CA LEU A 115 14.31 7.10 -4.79
C LEU A 115 13.74 5.72 -5.14
N TYR A 116 12.53 5.71 -5.65
CA TYR A 116 11.85 4.54 -6.17
C TYR A 116 12.45 4.10 -7.51
N ASN A 117 12.62 5.01 -8.48
CA ASN A 117 13.08 4.72 -9.84
C ASN A 117 14.54 4.28 -9.89
N SER A 118 15.38 4.62 -8.90
CA SER A 118 16.77 4.17 -8.89
C SER A 118 16.92 2.64 -8.86
N VAL A 119 15.93 1.93 -8.33
CA VAL A 119 15.93 0.45 -8.26
C VAL A 119 15.12 -0.17 -9.41
N PHE A 120 14.02 0.48 -9.81
CA PHE A 120 13.18 -0.01 -10.91
C PHE A 120 13.76 0.30 -12.30
N ASN A 121 14.29 1.49 -12.57
CA ASN A 121 14.74 1.87 -13.92
C ASN A 121 16.10 1.26 -14.29
N SER A 122 16.93 0.87 -13.32
CA SER A 122 18.10 0.03 -13.59
C SER A 122 17.73 -1.30 -14.28
N SER A 123 16.45 -1.68 -14.25
CA SER A 123 15.92 -2.88 -14.90
C SER A 123 15.22 -2.65 -16.26
N VAL A 124 14.87 -1.40 -16.63
CA VAL A 124 13.91 -1.11 -17.74
C VAL A 124 14.54 -0.49 -19.00
N ASP A 125 15.74 0.10 -18.95
CA ASP A 125 16.35 0.83 -20.10
C ASP A 125 16.79 -0.03 -21.31
N ALA A 126 16.30 -1.27 -21.44
CA ALA A 126 16.50 -2.07 -22.64
C ALA A 126 15.17 -2.73 -23.02
N TYR A 127 14.85 -2.68 -24.32
CA TYR A 127 13.81 -3.44 -25.03
C TYR A 127 12.49 -2.72 -25.33
N GLN A 128 12.48 -2.03 -26.47
CA GLN A 128 11.29 -1.87 -27.30
C GLN A 128 11.03 -3.06 -28.24
N ASP A 129 11.86 -4.12 -28.29
CA ASP A 129 11.76 -5.05 -29.45
C ASP A 129 11.91 -6.58 -29.26
N MET A 130 12.17 -7.16 -28.08
CA MET A 130 12.27 -8.65 -28.00
C MET A 130 11.93 -9.24 -26.62
N ASN A 131 11.11 -10.30 -26.62
CA ASN A 131 10.83 -11.27 -25.55
C ASN A 131 11.11 -10.82 -24.10
N LEU A 132 10.14 -10.09 -23.52
CA LEU A 132 10.10 -9.64 -22.12
C LEU A 132 10.21 -10.75 -21.06
N LEU A 133 9.99 -12.02 -21.43
CA LEU A 133 9.87 -13.12 -20.49
C LEU A 133 11.22 -13.74 -20.06
N SER A 134 12.29 -13.60 -20.85
CA SER A 134 13.55 -14.32 -20.59
C SER A 134 14.71 -13.47 -20.04
N LEU A 135 14.59 -12.13 -20.08
CA LEU A 135 15.72 -11.22 -19.78
C LEU A 135 15.53 -10.36 -18.52
N SER A 136 14.36 -10.42 -17.87
CA SER A 136 14.02 -9.56 -16.72
C SER A 136 14.54 -10.07 -15.37
N SER A 137 14.83 -11.38 -15.25
CA SER A 137 15.28 -12.00 -13.99
C SER A 137 16.66 -11.49 -13.55
N GLU A 138 17.70 -11.65 -14.37
CA GLU A 138 19.10 -11.41 -13.93
C GLU A 138 19.36 -9.98 -13.44
N ARG A 139 18.76 -8.96 -14.08
CA ARG A 139 18.95 -7.55 -13.70
C ARG A 139 18.16 -7.19 -12.44
N VAL A 140 16.95 -7.71 -12.29
CA VAL A 140 16.16 -7.52 -11.07
C VAL A 140 16.86 -8.15 -9.87
N TYR A 141 17.52 -9.31 -10.07
CA TYR A 141 18.35 -9.95 -9.07
C TYR A 141 19.74 -9.32 -8.88
N ALA A 142 20.20 -8.41 -9.75
CA ALA A 142 21.48 -7.71 -9.56
C ALA A 142 21.47 -6.76 -8.35
N ASN A 143 20.33 -6.14 -8.06
CA ASN A 143 20.13 -5.28 -6.89
C ASN A 143 20.19 -6.09 -5.60
N THR A 144 20.74 -5.52 -4.52
CA THR A 144 20.84 -6.22 -3.22
C THR A 144 19.48 -6.30 -2.52
N GLN A 145 19.37 -7.12 -1.46
CA GLN A 145 18.16 -7.16 -0.64
C GLN A 145 17.85 -5.80 0.00
N ALA A 146 18.87 -5.07 0.43
CA ALA A 146 18.71 -3.73 0.98
C ALA A 146 18.14 -2.74 -0.04
N ASP A 147 18.56 -2.83 -1.31
CA ASP A 147 18.01 -1.99 -2.39
C ASP A 147 16.52 -2.25 -2.59
N TRP A 148 16.10 -3.51 -2.56
CA TRP A 148 14.69 -3.88 -2.68
C TRP A 148 13.85 -3.47 -1.47
N CYS A 149 14.39 -3.56 -0.26
CA CYS A 149 13.71 -3.01 0.93
C CYS A 149 13.52 -1.49 0.81
N ARG A 150 14.50 -0.75 0.26
CA ARG A 150 14.35 0.70 -0.01
C ARG A 150 13.28 0.97 -1.07
N ALA A 151 13.28 0.21 -2.16
CA ALA A 151 12.29 0.34 -3.23
C ALA A 151 10.88 0.06 -2.70
N GLN A 152 10.72 -0.97 -1.87
CA GLN A 152 9.46 -1.35 -1.24
C GLN A 152 8.94 -0.24 -0.30
N ALA A 153 9.82 0.33 0.53
CA ALA A 153 9.52 1.45 1.41
C ALA A 153 9.17 2.75 0.66
N ALA A 154 9.89 3.04 -0.44
CA ALA A 154 9.60 4.18 -1.31
C ALA A 154 8.26 4.02 -2.03
N ALA A 155 8.00 2.83 -2.59
CA ALA A 155 6.75 2.49 -3.26
C ALA A 155 5.55 2.58 -2.30
N PHE A 156 5.70 2.07 -1.07
CA PHE A 156 4.69 2.22 -0.03
C PHE A 156 4.40 3.69 0.28
N THR A 157 5.45 4.50 0.48
CA THR A 157 5.30 5.93 0.84
C THR A 157 4.61 6.71 -0.30
N LEU A 158 4.98 6.42 -1.55
CA LEU A 158 4.35 7.01 -2.72
C LEU A 158 2.89 6.56 -2.86
N THR A 159 2.60 5.29 -2.59
CA THR A 159 1.24 4.74 -2.63
C THR A 159 0.34 5.36 -1.58
N ILE A 160 0.82 5.52 -0.34
CA ILE A 160 0.10 6.26 0.70
C ILE A 160 -0.30 7.64 0.20
N ARG A 161 0.62 8.35 -0.45
CA ARG A 161 0.33 9.68 -0.98
C ARG A 161 -0.77 9.63 -2.04
N TYR A 162 -0.69 8.74 -3.04
CA TYR A 162 -1.73 8.62 -4.06
C TYR A 162 -3.10 8.22 -3.50
N VAL A 163 -3.10 7.36 -2.49
CA VAL A 163 -4.31 6.96 -1.77
C VAL A 163 -4.83 8.10 -0.87
N SER A 164 -3.97 9.01 -0.40
CA SER A 164 -4.35 10.15 0.43
C SER A 164 -4.86 11.36 -0.34
N THR A 165 -4.48 11.51 -1.61
CA THR A 165 -4.82 12.70 -2.38
C THR A 165 -6.13 12.48 -3.14
N PRO A 166 -7.21 13.22 -2.80
CA PRO A 166 -8.49 13.10 -3.51
C PRO A 166 -8.36 13.50 -4.99
N ALA A 167 -7.58 14.55 -5.24
CA ALA A 167 -7.36 15.09 -6.57
C ALA A 167 -6.51 14.14 -7.44
N PRO A 168 -6.80 14.07 -8.75
CA PRO A 168 -5.91 13.41 -9.70
C PRO A 168 -4.51 14.04 -9.61
N PRO A 169 -3.43 13.25 -9.58
CA PRO A 169 -2.09 13.80 -9.63
C PRO A 169 -1.85 14.50 -10.97
N ASP A 170 -1.11 15.60 -10.93
CA ASP A 170 -0.82 16.44 -12.11
C ASP A 170 -0.07 15.68 -13.22
N CYS A 171 0.67 14.63 -12.86
CA CYS A 171 1.34 13.75 -13.81
C CYS A 171 1.58 12.37 -13.20
N ILE A 172 1.41 11.32 -14.02
CA ILE A 172 1.89 9.97 -13.74
C ILE A 172 2.80 9.59 -14.90
N GLU A 173 4.10 9.85 -14.76
CA GLU A 173 5.10 9.47 -15.78
C GLU A 173 5.29 7.94 -15.85
N ASP A 174 4.92 7.25 -14.77
CA ASP A 174 5.08 5.81 -14.61
C ASP A 174 3.97 5.02 -15.31
N SER A 175 4.37 4.06 -16.15
CA SER A 175 3.42 3.14 -16.77
C SER A 175 3.37 1.78 -16.07
N LEU A 176 2.18 1.17 -16.00
CA LEU A 176 2.01 -0.19 -15.46
C LEU A 176 2.81 -1.25 -16.23
N GLU A 177 3.15 -0.98 -17.49
CA GLU A 177 3.99 -1.86 -18.33
C GLU A 177 5.42 -1.96 -17.80
N SER A 178 5.90 -0.93 -17.09
CA SER A 178 7.22 -0.93 -16.45
C SER A 178 7.27 -1.77 -15.17
N VAL A 179 6.13 -2.35 -14.76
CA VAL A 179 6.03 -3.23 -13.61
C VAL A 179 6.08 -4.68 -14.10
N SER A 180 7.29 -5.19 -14.34
CA SER A 180 7.49 -6.59 -14.69
C SER A 180 7.29 -7.47 -13.46
N TRP A 181 6.17 -8.20 -13.38
CA TRP A 181 5.98 -9.21 -12.34
C TRP A 181 6.98 -10.34 -12.53
N LEU A 182 7.70 -10.70 -11.48
CA LEU A 182 8.58 -11.85 -11.50
C LEU A 182 7.76 -13.13 -11.34
N PRO A 183 7.64 -13.99 -12.37
CA PRO A 183 7.06 -15.31 -12.16
C PRO A 183 7.90 -16.07 -11.13
N ILE A 184 7.26 -16.81 -10.22
CA ILE A 184 7.97 -17.89 -9.55
C ILE A 184 8.06 -18.99 -10.61
N ASP A 185 9.26 -19.29 -11.07
CA ASP A 185 9.47 -20.48 -11.88
C ASP A 185 9.35 -21.70 -10.96
N VAL A 186 8.11 -22.07 -10.62
CA VAL A 186 7.81 -23.29 -9.84
C VAL A 186 8.14 -24.53 -10.68
N SER A 187 8.23 -24.39 -12.00
CA SER A 187 8.50 -25.48 -12.94
C SER A 187 9.96 -25.94 -12.94
N HIS A 188 10.91 -25.09 -12.59
CA HIS A 188 12.29 -25.50 -12.37
C HIS A 188 12.50 -25.82 -10.89
N ASN A 189 12.76 -27.10 -10.60
CA ASN A 189 13.08 -27.73 -9.30
C ASN A 189 14.23 -27.08 -8.47
N THR A 190 14.62 -25.87 -8.78
CA THR A 190 15.60 -25.09 -8.02
C THR A 190 14.92 -24.53 -6.80
N GLN A 191 15.00 -25.24 -5.67
CA GLN A 191 14.64 -24.68 -4.38
C GLN A 191 15.50 -23.43 -4.14
N LEU A 192 14.86 -22.25 -4.12
CA LEU A 192 15.52 -21.01 -3.74
C LEU A 192 16.04 -21.13 -2.31
N SER A 193 17.22 -20.58 -2.04
CA SER A 193 17.67 -20.44 -0.66
C SER A 193 16.71 -19.52 0.12
N PRO A 194 16.63 -19.64 1.47
CA PRO A 194 15.76 -18.77 2.27
C PRO A 194 16.02 -17.26 2.06
N ALA A 195 17.28 -16.87 1.80
CA ALA A 195 17.64 -15.49 1.52
C ALA A 195 17.16 -15.02 0.14
N GLU A 196 17.21 -15.88 -0.88
CA GLU A 196 16.67 -15.58 -2.21
C GLU A 196 15.14 -15.52 -2.19
N GLN A 197 14.49 -16.39 -1.41
CA GLN A 197 13.05 -16.35 -1.22
C GLN A 197 12.62 -15.04 -0.54
N ASP A 198 13.31 -14.62 0.54
CA ASP A 198 13.03 -13.33 1.18
C ASP A 198 13.19 -12.15 0.22
N LYS A 199 14.27 -12.17 -0.58
CA LYS A 199 14.50 -11.15 -1.60
C LYS A 199 13.40 -11.14 -2.65
N HIS A 200 12.98 -12.31 -3.12
CA HIS A 200 11.88 -12.44 -4.06
C HIS A 200 10.57 -11.88 -3.52
N VAL A 201 10.24 -12.20 -2.26
CA VAL A 201 9.06 -11.65 -1.55
C VAL A 201 9.14 -10.13 -1.45
N THR A 202 10.31 -9.58 -1.16
CA THR A 202 10.52 -8.13 -1.05
C THR A 202 10.35 -7.44 -2.39
N ILE A 203 10.89 -8.02 -3.47
CA ILE A 203 10.69 -7.53 -4.84
C ILE A 203 9.19 -7.48 -5.19
N ARG A 204 8.45 -8.55 -4.91
CA ARG A 204 7.01 -8.62 -5.20
C ARG A 204 6.21 -7.57 -4.43
N HIS A 205 6.51 -7.35 -3.16
CA HIS A 205 5.85 -6.27 -2.40
C HIS A 205 6.18 -4.88 -2.96
N ALA A 206 7.43 -4.66 -3.39
CA ALA A 206 7.81 -3.41 -4.02
C ALA A 206 7.02 -3.16 -5.30
N LEU A 207 6.94 -4.17 -6.19
CA LEU A 207 6.19 -4.13 -7.44
C LEU A 207 4.69 -3.98 -7.22
N ALA A 208 4.12 -4.68 -6.23
CA ALA A 208 2.70 -4.62 -5.92
C ALA A 208 2.31 -3.25 -5.35
N ASN A 209 3.07 -2.70 -4.39
CA ASN A 209 2.83 -1.35 -3.90
C ASN A 209 2.92 -0.33 -5.06
N ARG A 210 3.94 -0.44 -5.91
CA ARG A 210 4.08 0.35 -7.15
C ARG A 210 2.82 0.29 -8.01
N ALA A 211 2.36 -0.93 -8.34
CA ALA A 211 1.18 -1.14 -9.16
C ALA A 211 -0.08 -0.53 -8.52
N VAL A 212 -0.29 -0.73 -7.22
CA VAL A 212 -1.42 -0.14 -6.49
C VAL A 212 -1.40 1.39 -6.59
N GLY A 213 -0.25 2.02 -6.35
CA GLY A 213 -0.11 3.47 -6.45
C GLY A 213 -0.49 4.01 -7.84
N ILE A 214 0.02 3.39 -8.90
CA ILE A 214 -0.28 3.78 -10.29
C ILE A 214 -1.75 3.54 -10.64
N ILE A 215 -2.32 2.37 -10.29
CA ILE A 215 -3.72 2.04 -10.53
C ILE A 215 -4.63 3.04 -9.80
N CYS A 216 -4.40 3.29 -8.51
CA CYS A 216 -5.18 4.23 -7.70
C CYS A 216 -5.18 5.63 -8.33
N ALA A 217 -4.01 6.15 -8.68
CA ALA A 217 -3.86 7.45 -9.29
C ALA A 217 -4.61 7.56 -10.64
N ARG A 218 -4.50 6.53 -11.50
CA ARG A 218 -5.21 6.49 -12.79
C ARG A 218 -6.72 6.32 -12.65
N LEU A 219 -7.19 5.53 -11.69
CA LEU A 219 -8.62 5.42 -11.38
C LEU A 219 -9.17 6.77 -10.95
N ARG A 220 -8.49 7.51 -10.07
CA ARG A 220 -8.92 8.86 -9.64
C ARG A 220 -9.06 9.82 -10.83
N ILE A 221 -8.09 9.80 -11.75
CA ILE A 221 -8.18 10.58 -13.01
C ILE A 221 -9.43 10.18 -13.81
N ARG A 222 -9.68 8.88 -13.97
CA ARG A 222 -10.84 8.38 -14.71
C ARG A 222 -12.14 8.77 -14.04
N PHE A 223 -12.29 8.55 -12.73
CA PHE A 223 -13.49 8.89 -11.98
C PHE A 223 -13.80 10.39 -12.06
N ALA A 224 -12.78 11.25 -11.99
CA ALA A 224 -12.94 12.70 -12.15
C ALA A 224 -13.45 13.11 -13.55
N ALA A 225 -13.27 12.26 -14.56
CA ALA A 225 -13.72 12.51 -15.94
C ALA A 225 -15.05 11.81 -16.29
N MET A 226 -15.59 10.94 -15.43
CA MET A 226 -16.82 10.21 -15.69
C MET A 226 -18.05 11.05 -15.36
N GLU A 227 -19.09 10.96 -16.20
CA GLU A 227 -20.37 11.64 -15.97
C GLU A 227 -21.22 10.96 -14.88
N SER A 228 -21.07 9.65 -14.70
CA SER A 228 -21.69 8.87 -13.63
C SER A 228 -20.71 7.81 -13.10
N THR A 229 -20.74 7.61 -11.79
CA THR A 229 -20.01 6.58 -11.05
C THR A 229 -20.96 5.56 -10.42
N ASP A 230 -22.19 5.46 -10.92
CA ASP A 230 -23.19 4.51 -10.41
C ASP A 230 -22.70 3.07 -10.52
N GLY A 231 -22.77 2.34 -9.41
CA GLY A 231 -22.30 0.96 -9.32
C GLY A 231 -20.79 0.79 -9.18
N PHE A 232 -20.03 1.88 -9.15
CA PHE A 232 -18.58 1.85 -8.96
C PHE A 232 -18.19 2.19 -7.51
N HIS A 233 -17.20 1.47 -7.00
CA HIS A 233 -16.55 1.83 -5.74
C HIS A 233 -15.37 2.75 -6.02
N GLU A 234 -15.32 3.90 -5.33
CA GLU A 234 -14.18 4.79 -5.41
C GLU A 234 -12.90 4.07 -4.93
N PRO A 235 -11.73 4.40 -5.49
CA PRO A 235 -10.46 3.92 -4.95
C PRO A 235 -10.34 4.29 -3.47
N PRO A 236 -9.67 3.46 -2.65
CA PRO A 236 -9.48 3.76 -1.25
C PRO A 236 -8.94 5.17 -1.00
N SER A 237 -9.45 5.81 0.04
CA SER A 237 -8.83 6.99 0.62
C SER A 237 -7.85 6.56 1.70
N ALA A 238 -6.85 7.39 2.02
CA ALA A 238 -6.01 7.08 3.16
C ALA A 238 -6.84 7.04 4.42
N LEU A 239 -7.75 7.99 4.65
CA LEU A 239 -8.55 8.07 5.88
C LEU A 239 -9.36 6.80 6.16
N SER A 240 -9.90 6.16 5.13
CA SER A 240 -10.77 4.99 5.23
C SER A 240 -10.03 3.66 5.39
N ILE A 241 -8.77 3.55 4.97
CA ILE A 241 -7.94 2.38 5.29
C ILE A 241 -7.56 2.47 6.77
N PRO A 242 -7.82 1.48 7.64
CA PRO A 242 -7.36 1.54 9.04
C PRO A 242 -5.89 1.10 9.16
N LEU A 243 -4.98 1.81 8.46
CA LEU A 243 -3.61 1.33 8.21
C LEU A 243 -2.85 0.98 9.49
N LEU A 244 -2.85 1.85 10.50
CA LEU A 244 -2.14 1.62 11.76
C LEU A 244 -2.69 0.46 12.60
N SER A 245 -3.92 -0.02 12.36
CA SER A 245 -4.42 -1.25 12.99
C SER A 245 -4.10 -2.50 12.18
N MET A 246 -3.69 -2.34 10.92
CA MET A 246 -3.34 -3.45 10.02
C MET A 246 -1.85 -3.67 9.88
N VAL A 247 -1.02 -2.75 10.37
CA VAL A 247 0.44 -2.85 10.28
C VAL A 247 1.12 -2.62 11.62
N THR A 248 2.12 -3.44 11.93
CA THR A 248 3.00 -3.26 13.09
C THR A 248 4.20 -2.42 12.69
N VAL A 249 3.99 -1.11 12.52
CA VAL A 249 5.02 -0.19 12.01
C VAL A 249 6.25 -0.20 12.92
N PRO A 250 7.46 -0.50 12.42
CA PRO A 250 8.69 -0.37 13.20
C PRO A 250 8.89 1.08 13.66
N ARG A 251 9.64 1.30 14.73
CA ARG A 251 9.83 2.66 15.26
C ARG A 251 10.83 3.45 14.40
N PRO A 252 10.63 4.77 14.23
CA PRO A 252 11.63 5.63 13.62
C PRO A 252 13.00 5.52 14.32
N PHE A 253 14.05 5.67 13.51
CA PHE A 253 15.46 5.62 13.91
C PHE A 253 15.85 4.32 14.64
N THR A 254 15.30 3.19 14.19
CA THR A 254 15.64 1.86 14.69
C THR A 254 16.52 1.14 13.67
N HIS A 255 17.48 0.36 14.16
CA HIS A 255 18.30 -0.48 13.31
C HIS A 255 17.42 -1.49 12.53
N ASN A 256 17.79 -1.82 11.30
CA ASN A 256 17.03 -2.72 10.40
C ASN A 256 15.55 -2.34 10.21
N SER A 257 15.21 -1.06 10.34
CA SER A 257 13.80 -0.65 10.26
C SER A 257 13.15 -0.98 8.91
N LEU A 258 13.92 -0.96 7.82
CA LEU A 258 13.42 -1.28 6.48
C LEU A 258 12.99 -2.74 6.32
N GLU A 259 13.80 -3.67 6.82
CA GLU A 259 13.49 -5.11 6.75
C GLU A 259 12.27 -5.42 7.62
N ALA A 260 12.18 -4.85 8.81
CA ALA A 260 11.00 -4.99 9.65
C ALA A 260 9.76 -4.34 9.00
N PHE A 261 9.96 -3.22 8.30
CA PHE A 261 8.88 -2.50 7.62
C PHE A 261 8.31 -3.32 6.46
N SER A 262 9.15 -4.06 5.72
CA SER A 262 8.72 -4.78 4.53
C SER A 262 7.67 -5.86 4.79
N ARG A 263 7.61 -6.35 6.04
CA ARG A 263 6.72 -7.42 6.51
C ARG A 263 5.74 -6.95 7.58
N CYS A 264 5.67 -5.65 7.86
CA CYS A 264 4.92 -5.14 9.02
C CYS A 264 3.40 -5.40 8.96
N HIS A 265 2.85 -5.64 7.77
CA HIS A 265 1.42 -5.90 7.55
C HIS A 265 1.03 -7.37 7.65
N LEU A 266 1.97 -8.29 7.50
CA LEU A 266 1.67 -9.72 7.33
C LEU A 266 0.93 -10.29 8.54
N GLY A 267 1.35 -9.97 9.76
CA GLY A 267 0.75 -10.54 10.98
C GLY A 267 -0.76 -10.30 11.12
N VAL A 268 -1.28 -9.21 10.56
CA VAL A 268 -2.73 -8.91 10.59
C VAL A 268 -3.39 -9.31 9.26
N MET A 269 -2.76 -8.99 8.12
CA MET A 269 -3.38 -9.17 6.81
C MET A 269 -3.32 -10.61 6.29
N THR A 270 -2.63 -11.51 6.98
CA THR A 270 -2.71 -12.97 6.75
C THR A 270 -3.51 -13.69 7.84
N SER A 271 -4.35 -12.97 8.58
CA SER A 271 -5.34 -13.58 9.48
C SER A 271 -6.63 -13.96 8.71
N PRO A 272 -7.35 -15.01 9.11
CA PRO A 272 -8.65 -15.35 8.52
C PRO A 272 -9.63 -14.17 8.47
N GLU A 273 -9.72 -13.42 9.57
CA GLU A 273 -10.63 -12.28 9.76
C GLU A 273 -10.32 -11.11 8.83
N PHE A 274 -9.09 -11.04 8.29
CA PHE A 274 -8.77 -10.06 7.28
C PHE A 274 -9.55 -10.30 5.99
N PHE A 275 -9.80 -11.56 5.61
CA PHE A 275 -10.49 -11.91 4.36
C PHE A 275 -11.99 -12.10 4.55
N THR A 276 -12.37 -12.76 5.64
CA THR A 276 -13.76 -13.13 5.92
C THR A 276 -14.52 -11.96 6.56
N HIS A 277 -15.85 -12.05 6.58
CA HIS A 277 -16.75 -11.05 7.19
C HIS A 277 -16.67 -9.62 6.61
N CYS A 278 -16.00 -9.44 5.48
CA CYS A 278 -15.96 -8.19 4.74
C CYS A 278 -16.30 -8.41 3.27
N THR A 279 -16.72 -7.33 2.63
CA THR A 279 -16.96 -7.27 1.19
C THR A 279 -15.79 -6.59 0.52
N TRP A 280 -15.40 -7.14 -0.62
CA TRP A 280 -14.30 -6.70 -1.43
C TRP A 280 -14.81 -6.19 -2.77
N THR A 281 -14.11 -5.21 -3.31
CA THR A 281 -14.30 -4.71 -4.66
C THR A 281 -12.93 -4.57 -5.31
N GLY A 282 -12.86 -4.06 -6.52
CA GLY A 282 -11.60 -4.00 -7.23
C GLY A 282 -11.71 -3.46 -8.63
N CYS A 283 -10.57 -3.44 -9.31
CA CYS A 283 -10.53 -3.19 -10.73
C CYS A 283 -9.44 -4.01 -11.42
N HIS A 284 -9.68 -4.34 -12.67
CA HIS A 284 -8.64 -4.78 -13.58
C HIS A 284 -7.97 -3.54 -14.18
N GLY A 285 -6.65 -3.44 -14.10
CA GLY A 285 -5.86 -2.50 -14.91
C GLY A 285 -5.53 -3.13 -16.26
N ILE A 286 -5.89 -2.45 -17.35
CA ILE A 286 -5.71 -2.92 -18.74
C ILE A 286 -4.85 -1.90 -19.50
N MET A 287 -3.69 -2.33 -19.99
CA MET A 287 -2.71 -1.46 -20.67
C MET A 287 -3.17 -0.93 -22.04
N ASN A 288 -3.84 -1.75 -22.86
CA ASN A 288 -3.90 -1.51 -24.31
C ASN A 288 -5.10 -0.72 -24.80
N SER A 289 -5.78 0.03 -23.92
CA SER A 289 -6.95 0.81 -24.32
C SER A 289 -7.10 2.06 -23.46
N PRO A 290 -6.84 3.26 -24.01
CA PRO A 290 -7.08 4.52 -23.31
C PRO A 290 -8.54 4.62 -22.83
N SER A 291 -9.48 4.05 -23.60
CA SER A 291 -10.91 4.05 -23.32
C SER A 291 -11.40 2.89 -22.43
N ARG A 292 -10.63 1.80 -22.30
CA ARG A 292 -10.94 0.64 -21.43
C ARG A 292 -9.84 0.33 -20.43
N SER A 293 -9.12 1.35 -19.99
CA SER A 293 -7.93 1.21 -19.15
C SER A 293 -8.20 0.52 -17.80
N PHE A 294 -9.47 0.50 -17.39
CA PHE A 294 -9.92 -0.20 -16.19
C PHE A 294 -11.25 -0.91 -16.41
N ALA A 295 -11.42 -2.06 -15.76
CA ALA A 295 -12.72 -2.72 -15.63
C ALA A 295 -13.00 -2.90 -14.14
N ALA A 296 -13.96 -2.17 -13.60
CA ALA A 296 -14.29 -2.27 -12.19
C ALA A 296 -15.15 -3.51 -11.91
N ILE A 297 -14.98 -4.09 -10.72
CA ILE A 297 -15.89 -5.09 -10.18
C ILE A 297 -17.22 -4.40 -9.87
N GLY A 298 -18.33 -5.04 -10.28
CA GLY A 298 -19.67 -4.50 -10.14
C GLY A 298 -20.12 -3.51 -11.21
N GLY A 299 -19.22 -3.07 -12.10
CA GLY A 299 -19.58 -2.21 -13.22
C GLY A 299 -20.50 -2.90 -14.25
N PRO A 300 -21.19 -2.12 -15.11
CA PRO A 300 -22.12 -2.65 -16.10
C PRO A 300 -21.40 -3.59 -17.07
N HIS A 301 -21.87 -4.82 -17.16
CA HIS A 301 -21.25 -5.83 -18.02
C HIS A 301 -21.48 -5.49 -19.50
N GLN A 302 -20.44 -5.59 -20.33
CA GLN A 302 -20.52 -5.23 -21.77
C GLN A 302 -21.58 -6.00 -22.54
N ASP A 303 -21.82 -7.26 -22.17
CA ASP A 303 -22.84 -8.11 -22.79
C ASP A 303 -24.26 -7.90 -22.23
N GLY A 304 -24.47 -6.91 -21.35
CA GLY A 304 -25.80 -6.54 -20.86
C GLY A 304 -26.47 -7.57 -19.97
N PHE A 305 -25.71 -8.39 -19.22
CA PHE A 305 -26.29 -9.33 -18.24
C PHE A 305 -27.20 -8.56 -17.26
N PRO A 306 -28.50 -8.88 -17.19
CA PRO A 306 -29.40 -8.22 -16.26
C PRO A 306 -28.96 -8.50 -14.82
N HIS A 307 -28.92 -7.43 -14.02
CA HIS A 307 -29.13 -7.54 -12.59
C HIS A 307 -30.51 -8.21 -12.40
N GLU A 308 -30.50 -9.50 -12.07
CA GLU A 308 -31.67 -10.35 -11.85
C GLU A 308 -32.51 -10.70 -13.10
N GLY A 309 -32.58 -12.01 -13.43
CA GLY A 309 -33.59 -12.56 -14.36
C GLY A 309 -33.21 -12.67 -15.83
N GLY A 310 -31.95 -12.43 -16.22
CA GLY A 310 -31.49 -12.65 -17.59
C GLY A 310 -31.32 -14.12 -17.99
N PRO A 311 -31.22 -14.42 -19.30
CA PRO A 311 -30.88 -15.75 -19.77
C PRO A 311 -29.51 -16.16 -19.22
N ASP A 312 -29.44 -17.39 -18.72
CA ASP A 312 -28.24 -17.93 -18.11
C ASP A 312 -27.02 -17.85 -19.06
N PRO A 313 -25.86 -17.35 -18.61
CA PRO A 313 -24.66 -17.36 -19.43
C PRO A 313 -24.31 -18.80 -19.85
N MET A 314 -24.01 -18.98 -21.14
CA MET A 314 -23.55 -20.25 -21.69
C MET A 314 -22.23 -20.67 -21.01
N GLY A 315 -22.23 -21.78 -20.28
CA GLY A 315 -21.04 -22.29 -19.58
C GLY A 315 -21.35 -23.13 -18.34
N TYR A 316 -20.37 -23.94 -17.90
CA TYR A 316 -20.46 -24.75 -16.69
C TYR A 316 -19.92 -23.96 -15.49
N PHE A 317 -20.75 -23.15 -14.84
CA PHE A 317 -20.33 -22.42 -13.64
C PHE A 317 -20.39 -23.34 -12.42
N PRO A 318 -19.24 -23.60 -11.76
CA PRO A 318 -19.25 -24.39 -10.55
C PRO A 318 -19.97 -23.59 -9.45
N TYR A 319 -20.96 -24.22 -8.82
CA TYR A 319 -21.69 -23.70 -7.65
C TYR A 319 -22.75 -22.61 -7.92
N GLY A 320 -23.42 -22.64 -9.07
CA GLY A 320 -24.60 -21.81 -9.34
C GLY A 320 -24.32 -20.63 -10.27
N ARG A 321 -25.40 -19.91 -10.64
CA ARG A 321 -25.39 -18.87 -11.70
C ARG A 321 -25.70 -17.45 -11.19
N SER A 322 -25.72 -17.25 -9.87
CA SER A 322 -25.85 -15.91 -9.28
C SER A 322 -24.50 -15.22 -9.29
N PHE A 323 -24.42 -14.03 -9.89
CA PHE A 323 -23.22 -13.19 -9.89
C PHE A 323 -23.50 -11.92 -9.11
N GLU A 324 -22.55 -11.53 -8.27
CA GLU A 324 -22.66 -10.33 -7.47
C GLU A 324 -21.72 -9.23 -7.96
N SER A 325 -22.05 -7.99 -7.61
CA SER A 325 -21.20 -6.81 -7.85
C SER A 325 -20.07 -6.66 -6.83
N LEU A 326 -19.96 -7.60 -5.89
CA LEU A 326 -18.99 -7.60 -4.79
C LEU A 326 -18.37 -8.99 -4.63
N VAL A 327 -17.12 -8.99 -4.19
CA VAL A 327 -16.38 -10.21 -3.86
C VAL A 327 -16.54 -10.49 -2.36
N ARG A 328 -16.89 -11.73 -2.02
CA ARG A 328 -16.88 -12.23 -0.64
C ARG A 328 -16.06 -13.51 -0.61
N PHE A 329 -15.14 -13.58 0.34
CA PHE A 329 -14.35 -14.78 0.56
C PHE A 329 -14.94 -15.60 1.70
N GLU A 330 -15.03 -16.90 1.47
CA GLU A 330 -15.22 -17.90 2.50
C GLU A 330 -13.93 -18.69 2.70
N MET A 331 -13.65 -19.04 3.94
CA MET A 331 -12.51 -19.89 4.27
C MET A 331 -12.87 -21.35 3.95
N VAL A 332 -12.04 -22.00 3.15
CA VAL A 332 -12.17 -23.42 2.81
C VAL A 332 -11.31 -24.26 3.74
N GLU A 333 -10.06 -23.84 3.94
CA GLU A 333 -9.08 -24.51 4.79
C GLU A 333 -8.16 -23.46 5.41
N ALA A 334 -7.73 -23.69 6.65
CA ALA A 334 -6.79 -22.81 7.32
C ALA A 334 -5.87 -23.64 8.22
N ASP A 335 -4.57 -23.44 8.08
CA ASP A 335 -3.55 -23.98 8.96
C ASP A 335 -2.59 -22.87 9.44
N GLU A 336 -1.53 -23.26 10.16
CA GLU A 336 -0.55 -22.31 10.70
C GLU A 336 0.27 -21.59 9.62
N ALA A 337 0.48 -22.21 8.46
CA ALA A 337 1.31 -21.72 7.38
C ALA A 337 0.50 -21.14 6.20
N ARG A 338 -0.72 -21.63 5.97
CA ARG A 338 -1.50 -21.38 4.76
C ARG A 338 -2.98 -21.14 5.03
N LEU A 339 -3.61 -20.35 4.18
CA LEU A 339 -5.06 -20.14 4.13
C LEU A 339 -5.56 -20.43 2.72
N VAL A 340 -6.61 -21.25 2.59
CA VAL A 340 -7.29 -21.50 1.32
C VAL A 340 -8.67 -20.84 1.37
N LEU A 341 -8.89 -19.89 0.49
CA LEU A 341 -10.10 -19.09 0.39
C LEU A 341 -10.79 -19.32 -0.94
N ARG A 342 -12.12 -19.22 -0.95
CA ARG A 342 -12.94 -19.26 -2.15
C ARG A 342 -13.81 -18.02 -2.23
N SER A 343 -13.89 -17.41 -3.41
CA SER A 343 -14.83 -16.31 -3.63
C SER A 343 -16.23 -16.82 -3.97
N ASN A 344 -17.24 -15.98 -3.74
CA ASN A 344 -18.50 -16.05 -4.48
C ASN A 344 -18.27 -15.86 -6.00
N ASN A 345 -19.30 -16.09 -6.81
CA ASN A 345 -19.27 -15.72 -8.21
C ASN A 345 -19.55 -14.21 -8.32
N PHE A 346 -18.70 -13.48 -9.01
CA PHE A 346 -18.83 -12.03 -9.16
C PHE A 346 -18.60 -11.60 -10.61
N HIS A 347 -18.96 -10.37 -10.95
CA HIS A 347 -18.74 -9.82 -12.28
C HIS A 347 -17.93 -8.52 -12.25
N SER A 348 -17.26 -8.24 -13.36
CA SER A 348 -16.70 -6.93 -13.68
C SER A 348 -17.20 -6.50 -15.06
N GLU A 349 -16.87 -5.27 -15.49
CA GLU A 349 -17.17 -4.82 -16.86
C GLU A 349 -16.58 -5.76 -17.93
N ALA A 350 -15.50 -6.48 -17.60
CA ALA A 350 -14.75 -7.32 -18.52
C ALA A 350 -15.16 -8.80 -18.51
N GLY A 351 -15.97 -9.25 -17.54
CA GLY A 351 -16.37 -10.64 -17.52
C GLY A 351 -16.97 -11.14 -16.20
N LEU A 352 -17.14 -12.45 -16.14
CA LEU A 352 -17.63 -13.21 -15.00
C LEU A 352 -16.47 -13.98 -14.35
N HIS A 353 -16.43 -13.97 -13.02
CA HIS A 353 -15.25 -14.35 -12.25
C HIS A 353 -15.61 -15.28 -11.09
N LYS A 354 -14.68 -16.19 -10.79
CA LYS A 354 -14.57 -16.87 -9.50
C LYS A 354 -13.10 -17.12 -9.24
N ILE A 355 -12.63 -16.81 -8.04
CA ILE A 355 -11.23 -16.94 -7.66
C ILE A 355 -11.08 -17.80 -6.42
N PHE A 356 -10.05 -18.62 -6.43
CA PHE A 356 -9.57 -19.36 -5.26
C PHE A 356 -8.20 -18.82 -4.91
N LEU A 357 -7.98 -18.55 -3.63
CA LEU A 357 -6.72 -18.00 -3.13
C LEU A 357 -6.08 -19.02 -2.19
N ASP A 358 -4.80 -19.28 -2.37
CA ASP A 358 -3.97 -20.05 -1.47
C ASP A 358 -2.86 -19.12 -0.97
N VAL A 359 -3.00 -18.67 0.28
CA VAL A 359 -2.22 -17.60 0.89
C VAL A 359 -1.17 -18.19 1.81
N GLU A 360 0.11 -17.92 1.55
CA GLU A 360 1.20 -18.23 2.46
C GLU A 360 1.33 -17.14 3.54
N ARG A 361 1.15 -17.49 4.81
CA ARG A 361 1.00 -16.52 5.91
C ARG A 361 2.29 -15.78 6.26
N SER A 362 3.43 -16.44 6.09
CA SER A 362 4.76 -15.93 6.41
C SER A 362 5.27 -14.89 5.41
N THR A 363 4.80 -14.95 4.16
CA THR A 363 5.26 -14.11 3.05
C THR A 363 4.16 -13.23 2.47
N GLY A 364 2.89 -13.54 2.73
CA GLY A 364 1.75 -12.88 2.09
C GLY A 364 1.61 -13.18 0.59
N GLN A 365 2.36 -14.15 0.06
CA GLN A 365 2.21 -14.61 -1.31
C GLN A 365 0.88 -15.33 -1.49
N ILE A 366 0.30 -15.21 -2.68
CA ILE A 366 -0.98 -15.82 -3.02
C ILE A 366 -0.82 -16.59 -4.33
N ALA A 367 -1.06 -17.91 -4.29
CA ALA A 367 -1.34 -18.66 -5.50
C ALA A 367 -2.84 -18.52 -5.81
N VAL A 368 -3.16 -18.03 -7.01
CA VAL A 368 -4.53 -17.72 -7.42
C VAL A 368 -4.95 -18.72 -8.49
N GLN A 369 -6.08 -19.38 -8.28
CA GLN A 369 -6.74 -20.14 -9.34
C GLN A 369 -7.94 -19.36 -9.82
N TYR A 370 -7.85 -18.89 -11.06
CA TYR A 370 -8.88 -18.08 -11.69
C TYR A 370 -9.75 -18.95 -12.60
N TRP A 371 -11.05 -18.95 -12.36
CA TRP A 371 -12.01 -19.64 -13.22
C TRP A 371 -12.54 -18.67 -14.29
N HIS A 372 -12.47 -19.08 -15.57
CA HIS A 372 -12.95 -18.29 -16.70
C HIS A 372 -14.08 -19.04 -17.44
N PRO A 373 -15.23 -18.43 -17.77
CA PRO A 373 -16.34 -19.13 -18.42
C PRO A 373 -16.02 -19.75 -19.77
N ALA A 374 -15.11 -19.12 -20.53
CA ALA A 374 -14.65 -19.64 -21.82
C ALA A 374 -13.49 -20.67 -21.74
N LYS A 375 -12.98 -21.00 -20.54
CA LYS A 375 -11.91 -22.01 -20.38
C LYS A 375 -12.34 -23.07 -19.38
N VAL A 376 -12.16 -24.33 -19.75
CA VAL A 376 -12.51 -25.47 -18.88
C VAL A 376 -11.56 -25.55 -17.68
N ASP A 377 -10.31 -25.11 -17.85
CA ASP A 377 -9.27 -25.17 -16.83
C ASP A 377 -9.15 -23.89 -16.01
N LEU A 378 -8.81 -24.05 -14.74
CA LEU A 378 -8.40 -22.96 -13.87
C LEU A 378 -7.08 -22.38 -14.37
N ILE A 379 -7.04 -21.06 -14.56
CA ILE A 379 -5.83 -20.36 -14.97
C ILE A 379 -5.04 -20.04 -13.69
N PRO A 380 -3.84 -20.64 -13.49
CA PRO A 380 -3.00 -20.27 -12.36
C PRO A 380 -2.44 -18.86 -12.56
N MET A 381 -2.50 -18.07 -11.50
CA MET A 381 -2.00 -16.70 -11.42
C MET A 381 -1.29 -16.51 -10.09
N ASP A 382 -0.52 -15.44 -9.99
CA ASP A 382 0.20 -15.07 -8.77
C ASP A 382 -0.35 -13.76 -8.21
N GLY A 383 -0.37 -13.66 -6.89
CA GLY A 383 -0.70 -12.45 -6.18
C GLY A 383 0.12 -12.25 -4.92
N ILE A 384 -0.04 -11.08 -4.31
CA ILE A 384 0.56 -10.74 -3.03
C ILE A 384 -0.34 -9.80 -2.24
N ILE A 385 -0.29 -9.94 -0.91
CA ILE A 385 -0.98 -9.05 0.02
C ILE A 385 -0.13 -7.81 0.23
N THR A 386 -0.75 -6.65 0.11
CA THR A 386 -0.15 -5.34 0.40
C THR A 386 -0.93 -4.66 1.51
N PRO A 387 -0.38 -3.63 2.17
CA PRO A 387 -1.12 -2.77 3.11
C PRO A 387 -2.37 -2.08 2.52
N PHE A 388 -2.55 -2.13 1.20
CA PHE A 388 -3.61 -1.49 0.44
C PHE A 388 -4.57 -2.48 -0.23
N GLY A 389 -4.48 -3.77 0.12
CA GLY A 389 -5.33 -4.82 -0.42
C GLY A 389 -4.54 -5.92 -1.12
N ILE A 390 -5.20 -6.67 -1.99
CA ILE A 390 -4.61 -7.81 -2.70
C ILE A 390 -4.27 -7.39 -4.13
N MET A 391 -3.02 -7.65 -4.52
CA MET A 391 -2.56 -7.40 -5.88
C MET A 391 -2.37 -8.74 -6.59
N ILE A 392 -3.04 -8.94 -7.72
CA ILE A 392 -2.97 -10.16 -8.54
C ILE A 392 -2.44 -9.75 -9.92
N ASN A 393 -1.46 -10.50 -10.42
CA ASN A 393 -0.95 -10.35 -11.77
C ASN A 393 -1.60 -11.38 -12.69
N TYR A 394 -2.14 -10.95 -13.82
CA TYR A 394 -2.44 -11.86 -14.90
C TYR A 394 -1.12 -12.21 -15.60
N ASN A 395 -0.96 -13.42 -16.12
CA ASN A 395 0.27 -13.86 -16.82
C ASN A 395 0.53 -13.11 -18.16
N SER A 396 0.03 -11.89 -18.31
CA SER A 396 0.24 -10.98 -19.42
C SER A 396 0.73 -9.63 -18.86
N PRO A 397 1.83 -9.07 -19.41
CA PRO A 397 2.40 -7.82 -18.93
C PRO A 397 1.35 -6.71 -18.74
N GLY A 398 1.41 -6.11 -17.54
CA GLY A 398 0.54 -5.07 -17.00
C GLY A 398 -0.97 -5.26 -17.12
N LEU A 399 -1.42 -6.52 -17.16
CA LEU A 399 -2.76 -6.87 -16.72
C LEU A 399 -2.73 -7.20 -15.23
N TRP A 400 -3.45 -6.39 -14.47
CA TRP A 400 -3.40 -6.39 -13.01
C TRP A 400 -4.82 -6.45 -12.46
N LEU A 401 -5.06 -7.18 -11.37
CA LEU A 401 -6.27 -7.07 -10.56
C LEU A 401 -5.88 -6.57 -9.18
N TRP A 402 -6.39 -5.40 -8.82
CA TRP A 402 -6.29 -4.87 -7.46
C TRP A 402 -7.63 -5.05 -6.77
N LEU A 403 -7.64 -5.77 -5.64
CA LEU A 403 -8.79 -5.93 -4.77
C LEU A 403 -8.58 -5.16 -3.47
N TRP A 404 -9.59 -4.43 -3.01
CA TRP A 404 -9.60 -3.75 -1.73
C TRP A 404 -10.94 -3.93 -1.03
N LYS A 405 -10.98 -3.67 0.29
CA LYS A 405 -12.23 -3.78 1.04
C LYS A 405 -13.14 -2.60 0.74
N THR A 406 -14.42 -2.88 0.54
CA THR A 406 -15.44 -1.88 0.22
C THR A 406 -15.59 -0.77 1.27
N ASP A 407 -15.34 -1.07 2.55
CA ASP A 407 -15.35 -0.09 3.65
C ASP A 407 -14.12 0.84 3.64
N TRP A 408 -13.12 0.56 2.78
CA TRP A 408 -12.01 1.46 2.51
C TRP A 408 -12.33 2.46 1.41
N SER A 409 -13.45 2.34 0.71
CA SER A 409 -13.93 3.37 -0.21
C SER A 409 -14.77 4.39 0.56
N GLU A 410 -14.71 5.66 0.18
CA GLU A 410 -15.79 6.58 0.58
C GLU A 410 -17.08 6.07 -0.10
N GLN A 411 -18.21 6.06 0.60
CA GLN A 411 -19.48 5.69 -0.03
C GLN A 411 -19.70 6.64 -1.21
N ALA A 412 -19.74 6.10 -2.43
CA ALA A 412 -20.07 6.87 -3.63
C ALA A 412 -21.40 7.60 -3.37
N ARG A 413 -21.38 8.93 -3.48
CA ARG A 413 -22.51 9.81 -3.14
C ARG A 413 -23.61 9.76 -4.17
#